data_AF-A0A1D9MFZ2-F1
#
_entry.id   AF-A0A1D9MFZ2-F1
#
_cell.length_a   1.000
_cell.length_b   1.000
_cell.length_c   1.000
_cell.angle_alpha   90.00
_cell.angle_beta   90.00
_cell.angle_gamma   90.00
#
_symmetry.space_group_name_H-M   'P 1'
#
loop_
_entity.id
_entity.type
_entity.pdbx_description
1 polymer ?
#
loop_
_entity_poly.entity_id
_entity_poly.type
_entity_poly.pdbx_seq_one_letter_code
_entity_poly.pdbx_strand_id
1 'polypeptide(L)'
;MMRQALTEGLARRSGVAVALLLGAEAAVLFALGRGLHAGLETRSWLGPVLLWLHEATLVLAGVAALAVLSGLWQPATRHIMLTARRSAVACGLHLAAFVTTAGGYAALATGGRGAALDPVAVGGALVWLAGATALLIPPTARTRGLRLLLGGGAALAAAWGLVAQLAQLPLMHLQAIIEDLTLRLTLRFLDLLHVAPIEILRDAAAKPVLLSQGFVISIAASCAGYEGVAGAATLILLYAMAERQRLHNGRAALLALAACGAVFLINALRIALLFAIGAGGWADLALNGFHSHFGAVGLLLVMAGAVAALQLPAFQRSAAPRAMAAAAGDRPADTLTDALPTIMPLAGMTMAGLLLGLLAGPVNWLYPLPVMVGAAMVWRGWPSLRPRFATPALPRAAATGAAVYVMWISLVPPDLDGSALIGQALGAAPAAVALVWLGLRTVGAAIAIPLLEEMAFRGGIQPALAAWLARQNAGRLGPWIAAALAALGFGLLHQDAVAGTLAGLAYGALTLKGRGLSDAVVAHATTNALLAAHVLVTGQYSYW
;
A
#
# COMPACT_ATOMS: atom_id res chain seq x y z
N MET A 1 30.87 -35.08 16.78
CA MET A 1 30.90 -34.52 15.40
C MET A 1 29.87 -35.16 14.46
N MET A 2 29.78 -36.49 14.30
CA MET A 2 28.86 -37.12 13.33
C MET A 2 27.35 -36.87 13.58
N ARG A 3 26.90 -36.91 14.85
CA ARG A 3 25.51 -36.53 15.22
C ARG A 3 25.20 -35.06 14.90
N GLN A 4 26.17 -34.17 15.09
CA GLN A 4 26.02 -32.73 14.88
C GLN A 4 25.91 -32.39 13.39
N ALA A 5 26.74 -33.02 12.56
CA ALA A 5 26.67 -32.93 11.10
C ALA A 5 25.36 -33.51 10.52
N LEU A 6 24.86 -34.63 11.07
CA LEU A 6 23.56 -35.21 10.69
C LEU A 6 22.39 -34.29 11.07
N THR A 7 22.42 -33.68 12.27
CA THR A 7 21.38 -32.74 12.71
C THR A 7 21.38 -31.45 11.90
N GLU A 8 22.56 -30.93 11.54
CA GLU A 8 22.68 -29.75 10.68
C GLU A 8 22.21 -30.05 9.24
N GLY A 9 22.54 -31.23 8.70
CA GLY A 9 22.08 -31.67 7.39
C GLY A 9 20.56 -31.85 7.29
N LEU A 10 19.92 -32.44 8.30
CA LEU A 10 18.47 -32.60 8.38
C LEU A 10 17.75 -31.25 8.53
N ALA A 11 18.27 -30.36 9.38
CA ALA A 11 17.70 -29.03 9.53
C ALA A 11 17.78 -28.28 8.19
N ARG A 12 18.92 -28.35 7.48
CA ARG A 12 19.12 -27.67 6.20
C ARG A 12 18.11 -28.06 5.13
N ARG A 13 17.78 -29.35 5.07
CA ARG A 13 16.73 -29.87 4.17
C ARG A 13 15.34 -29.36 4.55
N SER A 14 15.05 -29.24 5.85
CA SER A 14 13.76 -28.73 6.33
C SER A 14 13.53 -27.25 6.01
N GLY A 15 14.56 -26.40 6.09
CA GLY A 15 14.44 -24.98 5.78
C GLY A 15 14.13 -24.69 4.30
N VAL A 16 14.77 -25.43 3.39
CA VAL A 16 14.50 -25.35 1.94
C VAL A 16 13.10 -25.90 1.63
N ALA A 17 12.71 -27.01 2.25
CA ALA A 17 11.39 -27.61 2.02
C ALA A 17 10.24 -26.66 2.41
N VAL A 18 10.34 -25.98 3.56
CA VAL A 18 9.27 -25.06 3.97
C VAL A 18 9.22 -23.80 3.10
N ALA A 19 10.36 -23.34 2.60
CA ALA A 19 10.37 -22.25 1.64
C ALA A 19 9.72 -22.60 0.30
N LEU A 20 10.03 -23.78 -0.23
CA LEU A 20 9.39 -24.31 -1.43
C LEU A 20 7.89 -24.53 -1.20
N LEU A 21 7.51 -25.01 -0.02
CA LEU A 21 6.11 -25.15 0.40
C LEU A 21 5.38 -23.80 0.37
N LEU A 22 5.92 -22.78 1.06
CA LEU A 22 5.32 -21.44 1.09
C LEU A 22 5.25 -20.80 -0.32
N GLY A 23 6.27 -21.01 -1.15
CA GLY A 23 6.25 -20.56 -2.55
C GLY A 23 5.21 -21.28 -3.40
N ALA A 24 5.03 -22.60 -3.21
CA ALA A 24 4.02 -23.38 -3.93
C ALA A 24 2.60 -23.03 -3.49
N GLU A 25 2.35 -22.89 -2.18
CA GLU A 25 1.07 -22.44 -1.63
C GLU A 25 0.66 -21.08 -2.20
N ALA A 26 1.61 -20.16 -2.30
CA ALA A 26 1.39 -18.84 -2.89
C ALA A 26 1.10 -18.88 -4.38
N ALA A 27 1.80 -19.72 -5.14
CA ALA A 27 1.53 -19.90 -6.57
C ALA A 27 0.13 -20.49 -6.83
N VAL A 28 -0.30 -21.46 -6.02
CA VAL A 28 -1.64 -22.04 -6.10
C VAL A 28 -2.69 -20.99 -5.79
N LEU A 29 -2.53 -20.21 -4.73
CA LEU A 29 -3.48 -19.16 -4.42
C LEU A 29 -3.47 -18.06 -5.47
N PHE A 30 -2.31 -17.64 -5.97
CA PHE A 30 -2.20 -16.66 -7.06
C PHE A 30 -3.01 -17.10 -8.29
N ALA A 31 -2.86 -18.37 -8.68
CA ALA A 31 -3.59 -18.96 -9.79
C ALA A 31 -5.10 -19.01 -9.51
N LEU A 32 -5.51 -19.25 -8.26
CA LEU A 32 -6.91 -19.20 -7.86
C LEU A 32 -7.46 -17.76 -7.84
N GLY A 33 -6.69 -16.76 -7.42
CA GLY A 33 -7.13 -15.36 -7.33
C GLY A 33 -7.40 -14.68 -8.67
N ARG A 34 -6.65 -15.06 -9.72
CA ARG A 34 -6.85 -14.57 -11.09
C ARG A 34 -8.19 -15.06 -11.65
N GLY A 35 -9.14 -14.14 -11.77
CA GLY A 35 -10.48 -14.39 -12.32
C GLY A 35 -11.60 -14.43 -11.27
N LEU A 36 -11.27 -14.28 -9.98
CA LEU A 36 -12.25 -14.30 -8.89
C LEU A 36 -12.62 -12.92 -8.33
N HIS A 37 -11.89 -11.85 -8.67
CA HIS A 37 -12.12 -10.50 -8.16
C HIS A 37 -13.58 -10.04 -8.33
N ALA A 38 -14.09 -10.03 -9.56
CA ALA A 38 -15.46 -9.61 -9.85
C ALA A 38 -16.52 -10.55 -9.23
N GLY A 39 -16.20 -11.84 -9.09
CA GLY A 39 -17.08 -12.83 -8.45
C GLY A 39 -17.15 -12.68 -6.94
N LEU A 40 -16.03 -12.36 -6.28
CA LEU A 40 -15.95 -12.20 -4.83
C LEU A 40 -16.60 -10.90 -4.37
N GLU A 41 -16.38 -9.78 -5.07
CA GLU A 41 -17.02 -8.50 -4.74
C GLU A 41 -18.55 -8.54 -4.85
N THR A 42 -19.08 -9.32 -5.80
CA THR A 42 -20.54 -9.39 -6.04
C THR A 42 -21.24 -10.46 -5.21
N ARG A 43 -20.51 -11.48 -4.72
CA ARG A 43 -21.11 -12.67 -4.06
C ARG A 43 -20.74 -12.81 -2.59
N SER A 44 -19.74 -12.09 -2.12
CA SER A 44 -19.32 -12.05 -0.73
C SER A 44 -19.20 -10.60 -0.27
N TRP A 45 -19.89 -10.24 0.80
CA TRP A 45 -19.70 -8.95 1.47
C TRP A 45 -18.32 -8.85 2.14
N LEU A 46 -17.61 -9.98 2.33
CA LEU A 46 -16.21 -10.08 2.74
C LEU A 46 -15.24 -10.25 1.58
N GLY A 47 -15.71 -10.23 0.33
CA GLY A 47 -14.90 -10.35 -0.89
C GLY A 47 -13.65 -9.45 -0.86
N PRO A 48 -13.77 -8.15 -0.53
CA PRO A 48 -12.62 -7.25 -0.41
C PRO A 48 -11.62 -7.65 0.68
N VAL A 49 -12.08 -8.18 1.82
CA VAL A 49 -11.21 -8.64 2.92
C VAL A 49 -10.48 -9.91 2.53
N LEU A 50 -11.17 -10.83 1.86
CA LEU A 50 -10.56 -12.03 1.29
C LEU A 50 -9.50 -11.63 0.27
N LEU A 51 -9.84 -10.81 -0.71
CA LEU A 51 -8.89 -10.26 -1.68
C LEU A 51 -7.68 -9.62 -1.01
N TRP A 52 -7.86 -8.80 0.02
CA TRP A 52 -6.75 -8.25 0.79
C TRP A 52 -5.88 -9.31 1.48
N LEU A 53 -6.48 -10.35 2.07
CA LEU A 53 -5.75 -11.47 2.67
C LEU A 53 -5.00 -12.28 1.62
N HIS A 54 -5.59 -12.47 0.44
CA HIS A 54 -4.95 -13.10 -0.72
C HIS A 54 -3.68 -12.32 -1.12
N GLU A 55 -3.79 -10.99 -1.30
CA GLU A 55 -2.65 -10.11 -1.59
C GLU A 55 -1.58 -10.18 -0.48
N ALA A 56 -1.97 -10.13 0.80
CA ALA A 56 -1.06 -10.22 1.94
C ALA A 56 -0.27 -11.54 1.99
N THR A 57 -0.84 -12.62 1.46
CA THR A 57 -0.20 -13.94 1.46
C THR A 57 0.86 -14.09 0.37
N LEU A 58 0.64 -13.43 -0.77
CA LEU A 58 1.62 -13.31 -1.84
C LEU A 58 2.82 -12.46 -1.38
N VAL A 59 2.57 -11.43 -0.57
CA VAL A 59 3.64 -10.66 0.11
C VAL A 59 4.47 -11.55 1.04
N LEU A 60 3.82 -12.35 1.89
CA LEU A 60 4.51 -13.28 2.80
C LEU A 60 5.33 -14.34 2.05
N ALA A 61 4.83 -14.82 0.91
CA ALA A 61 5.54 -15.73 0.04
C ALA A 61 6.73 -15.07 -0.67
N GLY A 62 6.58 -13.80 -1.08
CA GLY A 62 7.69 -12.97 -1.53
C GLY A 62 8.78 -12.84 -0.46
N VAL A 63 8.38 -12.52 0.78
CA VAL A 63 9.30 -12.47 1.93
C VAL A 63 9.95 -13.83 2.19
N ALA A 64 9.22 -14.94 2.05
CA ALA A 64 9.75 -16.30 2.18
C ALA A 64 10.76 -16.65 1.08
N ALA A 65 10.44 -16.32 -0.18
CA ALA A 65 11.31 -16.52 -1.33
C ALA A 65 12.58 -15.69 -1.18
N LEU A 66 12.49 -14.45 -0.72
CA LEU A 66 13.63 -13.59 -0.44
C LEU A 66 14.42 -14.01 0.79
N ALA A 67 13.80 -14.54 1.83
CA ALA A 67 14.49 -15.21 2.93
C ALA A 67 15.35 -16.37 2.43
N VAL A 68 14.91 -17.07 1.38
CA VAL A 68 15.64 -18.19 0.77
C VAL A 68 16.71 -17.72 -0.19
N LEU A 69 16.41 -16.73 -1.04
CA LEU A 69 17.37 -16.12 -1.95
C LEU A 69 18.46 -15.36 -1.19
N SER A 70 18.12 -14.67 -0.09
CA SER A 70 19.09 -14.07 0.84
C SER A 70 19.90 -15.13 1.60
N GLY A 71 19.28 -16.25 1.95
CA GLY A 71 19.92 -17.46 2.44
C GLY A 71 20.90 -18.08 1.44
N LEU A 72 20.77 -17.86 0.13
CA LEU A 72 21.81 -18.29 -0.82
C LEU A 72 23.08 -17.43 -0.70
N TRP A 73 22.97 -16.20 -0.20
CA TRP A 73 23.98 -15.15 -0.39
C TRP A 73 24.62 -14.62 0.91
N GLN A 74 24.11 -14.93 2.11
CA GLN A 74 24.77 -14.63 3.40
C GLN A 74 24.90 -15.89 4.28
N PRO A 75 26.12 -16.37 4.59
CA PRO A 75 26.34 -17.60 5.36
C PRO A 75 25.69 -17.62 6.75
N ALA A 76 25.67 -16.46 7.45
CA ALA A 76 25.13 -16.36 8.81
C ALA A 76 23.59 -16.47 8.84
N THR A 77 22.90 -15.78 7.93
CA THR A 77 21.43 -15.82 7.80
C THR A 77 20.96 -17.16 7.22
N ARG A 78 21.72 -17.69 6.24
CA ARG A 78 21.59 -19.05 5.72
C ARG A 78 21.63 -20.08 6.84
N HIS A 79 22.62 -19.99 7.72
CA HIS A 79 22.74 -20.92 8.84
C HIS A 79 21.53 -20.83 9.75
N ILE A 80 21.09 -19.63 10.13
CA ILE A 80 19.97 -19.43 11.05
C ILE A 80 18.63 -19.93 10.46
N MET A 81 18.32 -19.63 9.19
CA MET A 81 17.07 -20.04 8.55
C MET A 81 17.03 -21.51 8.16
N LEU A 82 18.19 -22.07 7.80
CA LEU A 82 18.32 -23.47 7.42
C LEU A 82 18.57 -24.39 8.61
N THR A 83 19.03 -23.93 9.77
CA THR A 83 19.24 -24.81 10.95
C THR A 83 18.11 -24.72 11.98
N ALA A 84 17.14 -23.81 11.80
CA ALA A 84 15.96 -23.73 12.65
C ALA A 84 15.10 -25.00 12.53
N ARG A 85 15.05 -25.80 13.59
CA ARG A 85 14.09 -26.92 13.70
C ARG A 85 12.66 -26.35 13.69
N ARG A 86 11.87 -26.81 12.73
CA ARG A 86 10.44 -26.48 12.63
C ARG A 86 9.62 -27.65 13.15
N SER A 87 8.57 -27.36 13.91
CA SER A 87 7.68 -28.38 14.47
C SER A 87 6.84 -28.99 13.34
N ALA A 88 6.81 -30.31 13.23
CA ALA A 88 5.94 -31.02 12.28
C ALA A 88 4.46 -30.68 12.53
N VAL A 89 4.07 -30.46 13.79
CA VAL A 89 2.72 -30.02 14.17
C VAL A 89 2.43 -28.62 13.65
N ALA A 90 3.40 -27.70 13.72
CA ALA A 90 3.23 -26.34 13.19
C ALA A 90 3.12 -26.35 11.66
N CYS A 91 3.92 -27.16 10.96
CA CYS A 91 3.77 -27.34 9.51
C CYS A 91 2.42 -27.98 9.14
N GLY A 92 1.95 -28.95 9.92
CA GLY A 92 0.65 -29.60 9.69
C GLY A 92 -0.53 -28.64 9.89
N LEU A 93 -0.51 -27.84 10.97
CA LEU A 93 -1.52 -26.81 11.21
C LEU A 93 -1.52 -25.72 10.14
N HIS A 94 -0.33 -25.33 9.68
CA HIS A 94 -0.15 -24.38 8.58
C HIS A 94 -0.74 -24.90 7.27
N LEU A 95 -0.43 -26.15 6.90
CA LEU A 95 -0.95 -26.78 5.69
C LEU A 95 -2.47 -26.99 5.76
N ALA A 96 -3.00 -27.38 6.92
CA ALA A 96 -4.44 -27.51 7.14
C ALA A 96 -5.15 -26.16 6.98
N ALA A 97 -4.56 -25.08 7.49
CA ALA A 97 -5.07 -23.72 7.32
C ALA A 97 -5.05 -23.30 5.85
N PHE A 98 -3.96 -23.57 5.12
CA PHE A 98 -3.86 -23.33 3.67
C PHE A 98 -4.97 -24.04 2.89
N VAL A 99 -5.15 -25.35 3.11
CA VAL A 99 -6.17 -26.16 2.41
C VAL A 99 -7.58 -25.62 2.72
N THR A 100 -7.82 -25.22 3.96
CA THR A 100 -9.10 -24.63 4.38
C THR A 100 -9.36 -23.30 3.66
N THR A 101 -8.33 -22.44 3.54
CA THR A 101 -8.42 -21.20 2.77
C THR A 101 -8.66 -21.47 1.30
N ALA A 102 -7.80 -22.26 0.65
CA ALA A 102 -7.91 -22.55 -0.78
C ALA A 102 -9.26 -23.19 -1.14
N GLY A 103 -9.75 -24.12 -0.30
CA GLY A 103 -11.06 -24.74 -0.44
C GLY A 103 -12.21 -23.74 -0.27
N GLY A 104 -12.14 -22.84 0.71
CA GLY A 104 -13.11 -21.76 0.89
C GLY A 104 -13.17 -20.81 -0.32
N TYR A 105 -12.01 -20.45 -0.87
CA TYR A 105 -11.91 -19.64 -2.09
C TYR A 105 -12.52 -20.32 -3.30
N ALA A 106 -12.16 -21.60 -3.53
CA ALA A 106 -12.71 -22.38 -4.63
C ALA A 106 -14.24 -22.54 -4.50
N ALA A 107 -14.77 -22.73 -3.29
CA ALA A 107 -16.20 -22.85 -3.05
C ALA A 107 -16.96 -21.54 -3.33
N LEU A 108 -16.42 -20.39 -2.91
CA LEU A 108 -17.00 -19.07 -3.21
C LEU A 108 -16.95 -18.78 -4.71
N ALA A 109 -15.86 -19.16 -5.38
CA ALA A 109 -15.67 -19.04 -6.82
C ALA A 109 -16.73 -19.78 -7.63
N THR A 110 -17.03 -21.03 -7.26
CA THR A 110 -17.96 -21.89 -8.00
C THR A 110 -19.43 -21.66 -7.66
N GLY A 111 -19.76 -20.57 -6.95
CA GLY A 111 -21.15 -20.15 -6.70
C GLY A 111 -21.69 -20.51 -5.31
N GLY A 112 -20.83 -20.96 -4.39
CA GLY A 112 -21.21 -21.07 -2.98
C GLY A 112 -21.55 -19.69 -2.40
N ARG A 113 -22.78 -19.52 -1.93
CA ARG A 113 -23.19 -18.36 -1.12
C ARG A 113 -23.36 -18.83 0.32
N GLY A 114 -22.77 -18.12 1.28
CA GLY A 114 -23.11 -18.40 2.67
C GLY A 114 -22.27 -17.64 3.67
N ALA A 115 -22.96 -17.02 4.62
CA ALA A 115 -22.41 -16.41 5.83
C ALA A 115 -21.46 -17.32 6.65
N ALA A 116 -21.38 -18.62 6.33
CA ALA A 116 -20.46 -19.58 6.93
C ALA A 116 -19.17 -19.80 6.13
N LEU A 117 -19.16 -19.62 4.80
CA LEU A 117 -17.97 -19.82 3.96
C LEU A 117 -16.97 -18.66 4.10
N ASP A 118 -17.47 -17.43 4.17
CA ASP A 118 -16.64 -16.24 4.34
C ASP A 118 -15.79 -16.28 5.63
N PRO A 119 -16.36 -16.54 6.83
CA PRO A 119 -15.57 -16.63 8.05
C PRO A 119 -14.59 -17.80 8.09
N VAL A 120 -14.89 -18.92 7.43
CA VAL A 120 -13.98 -20.06 7.32
C VAL A 120 -12.80 -19.71 6.42
N ALA A 121 -13.03 -19.06 5.29
CA ALA A 121 -11.97 -18.61 4.38
C ALA A 121 -11.07 -17.54 5.03
N VAL A 122 -11.67 -16.55 5.72
CA VAL A 122 -10.94 -15.52 6.48
C VAL A 122 -10.16 -16.15 7.66
N GLY A 123 -10.81 -16.98 8.47
CA GLY A 123 -10.18 -17.63 9.62
C GLY A 123 -9.03 -18.55 9.22
N GLY A 124 -9.23 -19.36 8.17
CA GLY A 124 -8.17 -20.16 7.57
C GLY A 124 -7.01 -19.31 7.09
N ALA A 125 -7.28 -18.20 6.39
CA ALA A 125 -6.23 -17.34 5.85
C ALA A 125 -5.40 -16.72 6.98
N LEU A 126 -6.03 -16.25 8.05
CA LEU A 126 -5.33 -15.66 9.19
C LEU A 126 -4.44 -16.68 9.95
N VAL A 127 -4.94 -17.90 10.17
CA VAL A 127 -4.16 -18.98 10.78
C VAL A 127 -3.00 -19.38 9.88
N TRP A 128 -3.22 -19.40 8.57
CA TRP A 128 -2.20 -19.67 7.57
C TRP A 128 -1.12 -18.58 7.51
N LEU A 129 -1.48 -17.29 7.51
CA LEU A 129 -0.53 -16.16 7.61
C LEU A 129 0.31 -16.23 8.91
N ALA A 130 -0.35 -16.51 10.04
CA ALA A 130 0.33 -16.66 11.33
C ALA A 130 1.28 -17.87 11.33
N GLY A 131 0.86 -18.98 10.73
CA GLY A 131 1.65 -20.19 10.51
C GLY A 131 2.88 -19.91 9.65
N ALA A 132 2.71 -19.26 8.49
CA ALA A 132 3.78 -18.87 7.58
C ALA A 132 4.85 -18.04 8.31
N THR A 133 4.39 -17.04 9.06
CA THR A 133 5.28 -16.13 9.78
C THR A 133 6.02 -16.85 10.92
N ALA A 134 5.34 -17.73 11.65
CA ALA A 134 5.94 -18.53 12.71
C ALA A 134 6.96 -19.55 12.17
N LEU A 135 6.76 -20.05 10.95
CA LEU A 135 7.68 -20.95 10.25
C LEU A 135 8.92 -20.22 9.71
N LEU A 136 8.78 -18.97 9.25
CA LEU A 136 9.90 -18.17 8.73
C LEU A 136 10.85 -17.65 9.81
N ILE A 137 10.39 -17.56 11.06
CA ILE A 137 11.17 -16.95 12.16
C ILE A 137 11.81 -18.03 13.04
N PRO A 138 13.16 -18.06 13.15
CA PRO A 138 13.87 -19.01 13.98
C PRO A 138 13.44 -18.93 15.46
N PRO A 139 13.32 -20.06 16.18
CA PRO A 139 12.98 -20.06 17.61
C PRO A 139 13.94 -19.21 18.46
N THR A 140 15.22 -19.20 18.08
CA THR A 140 16.31 -18.47 18.73
C THR A 140 16.29 -16.95 18.46
N ALA A 141 15.58 -16.49 17.43
CA ALA A 141 15.44 -15.08 17.08
C ALA A 141 14.13 -14.46 17.59
N ARG A 142 13.29 -15.23 18.28
CA ARG A 142 12.05 -14.74 18.90
C ARG A 142 12.35 -13.88 20.13
N THR A 143 12.73 -12.63 19.92
CA THR A 143 12.75 -11.62 20.98
C THR A 143 11.33 -11.36 21.50
N ARG A 144 11.21 -10.82 22.71
CA ARG A 144 9.90 -10.48 23.32
C ARG A 144 9.10 -9.52 22.42
N GLY A 145 9.78 -8.54 21.80
CA GLY A 145 9.17 -7.58 20.88
C GLY A 145 8.61 -8.22 19.61
N LEU A 146 9.36 -9.14 18.97
CA LEU A 146 8.90 -9.83 17.78
C LEU A 146 7.72 -10.78 18.09
N ARG A 147 7.72 -11.47 19.23
CA ARG A 147 6.58 -12.28 19.68
C ARG A 147 5.33 -11.44 19.95
N LEU A 148 5.48 -10.25 20.52
CA LEU A 148 4.37 -9.32 20.76
C LEU A 148 3.82 -8.73 19.46
N LEU A 149 4.67 -8.44 18.49
CA LEU A 149 4.25 -7.89 17.19
C LEU A 149 3.52 -8.94 16.34
N LEU A 150 4.01 -10.19 16.34
CA LEU A 150 3.38 -11.32 15.67
C LEU A 150 2.12 -11.82 16.38
N GLY A 151 2.18 -11.96 17.71
CA GLY A 151 1.04 -12.36 18.53
C GLY A 151 -0.04 -11.28 18.56
N GLY A 152 0.35 -10.00 18.59
CA GLY A 152 -0.55 -8.86 18.51
C GLY A 152 -1.20 -8.73 17.13
N GLY A 153 -0.44 -8.93 16.04
CA GLY A 153 -0.98 -8.98 14.68
C GLY A 153 -1.96 -10.14 14.48
N ALA A 154 -1.62 -11.34 14.95
CA ALA A 154 -2.51 -12.51 14.91
C ALA A 154 -3.74 -12.35 15.80
N ALA A 155 -3.61 -11.71 16.97
CA ALA A 155 -4.74 -11.41 17.86
C ALA A 155 -5.65 -10.32 17.29
N LEU A 156 -5.10 -9.28 16.65
CA LEU A 156 -5.86 -8.24 15.95
C LEU A 156 -6.62 -8.82 14.76
N ALA A 157 -5.97 -9.72 14.01
CA ALA A 157 -6.60 -10.49 12.95
C ALA A 157 -7.75 -11.37 13.46
N ALA A 158 -7.53 -12.12 14.54
CA ALA A 158 -8.57 -12.96 15.16
C ALA A 158 -9.73 -12.13 15.74
N ALA A 159 -9.42 -11.00 16.38
CA ALA A 159 -10.42 -10.05 16.86
C ALA A 159 -11.23 -9.44 15.70
N TRP A 160 -10.58 -9.11 14.59
CA TRP A 160 -11.25 -8.65 13.38
C TRP A 160 -12.18 -9.70 12.78
N GLY A 161 -11.73 -10.95 12.67
CA GLY A 161 -12.57 -12.07 12.19
C GLY A 161 -13.80 -12.32 13.07
N LEU A 162 -13.65 -12.15 14.39
CA LEU A 162 -14.75 -12.29 15.36
C LEU A 162 -15.73 -11.09 15.28
N VAL A 163 -15.22 -9.86 15.17
CA VAL A 163 -16.01 -8.64 14.98
C VAL A 163 -16.77 -8.71 13.65
N ALA A 164 -16.13 -9.17 12.57
CA ALA A 164 -16.77 -9.33 11.27
C ALA A 164 -17.91 -10.35 11.30
N GLN A 165 -17.84 -11.43 12.11
CA GLN A 165 -18.95 -12.37 12.27
C GLN A 165 -20.09 -11.84 13.14
N LEU A 166 -19.77 -11.24 14.29
CA LEU A 166 -20.77 -10.81 15.26
C LEU A 166 -21.43 -9.48 14.89
N ALA A 167 -20.76 -8.66 14.08
CA ALA A 167 -21.24 -7.32 13.74
C ALA A 167 -21.83 -7.21 12.33
N GLN A 168 -22.09 -8.30 11.59
CA GLN A 168 -22.63 -8.22 10.21
C GLN A 168 -23.90 -7.36 10.10
N LEU A 169 -24.92 -7.66 10.91
CA LEU A 169 -26.16 -6.90 10.93
C LEU A 169 -25.93 -5.45 11.41
N PRO A 170 -25.22 -5.19 12.54
CA PRO A 170 -24.85 -3.84 12.96
C PRO A 170 -24.07 -3.03 11.91
N LEU A 171 -23.11 -3.64 11.21
CA LEU A 171 -22.24 -3.01 10.21
C LEU A 171 -23.04 -2.63 8.97
N MET A 172 -23.94 -3.50 8.49
CA MET A 172 -24.83 -3.18 7.37
C MET A 172 -25.77 -2.03 7.71
N HIS A 173 -26.32 -2.01 8.93
CA HIS A 173 -27.14 -0.89 9.39
C HIS A 173 -26.34 0.40 9.51
N LEU A 174 -25.13 0.34 10.07
CA LEU A 174 -24.24 1.50 10.17
C LEU A 174 -23.86 2.04 8.79
N GLN A 175 -23.55 1.14 7.84
CA GLN A 175 -23.27 1.52 6.46
C GLN A 175 -24.46 2.24 5.83
N ALA A 176 -25.68 1.70 5.97
CA ALA A 176 -26.89 2.34 5.45
C ALA A 176 -27.11 3.74 6.05
N ILE A 177 -26.87 3.91 7.36
CA ILE A 177 -26.94 5.21 8.04
C ILE A 177 -25.92 6.20 7.47
N ILE A 178 -24.68 5.74 7.24
CA ILE A 178 -23.60 6.58 6.68
C ILE A 178 -23.91 6.97 5.22
N GLU A 179 -24.38 6.03 4.40
CA GLU A 179 -24.79 6.28 3.01
C GLU A 179 -25.92 7.31 2.95
N ASP A 180 -26.97 7.13 3.75
CA ASP A 180 -28.11 8.04 3.85
C ASP A 180 -27.72 9.43 4.39
N LEU A 181 -26.85 9.49 5.39
CA LEU A 181 -26.31 10.77 5.88
C LEU A 181 -25.44 11.46 4.81
N THR A 182 -24.62 10.72 4.09
CA THR A 182 -23.80 11.24 2.99
C THR A 182 -24.70 11.82 1.90
N LEU A 183 -25.76 11.11 1.51
CA LEU A 183 -26.74 11.60 0.53
C LEU A 183 -27.42 12.88 1.01
N ARG A 184 -27.93 12.92 2.25
CA ARG A 184 -28.57 14.12 2.80
C ARG A 184 -27.64 15.33 2.80
N LEU A 185 -26.39 15.17 3.22
CA LEU A 185 -25.40 16.25 3.20
C LEU A 185 -25.06 16.68 1.78
N THR A 186 -24.92 15.72 0.86
CA THR A 186 -24.68 15.97 -0.56
C THR A 186 -25.80 16.82 -1.15
N LEU A 187 -27.06 16.44 -0.93
CA LEU A 187 -28.23 17.21 -1.39
C LEU A 187 -28.24 18.63 -0.80
N ARG A 188 -27.94 18.79 0.49
CA ARG A 188 -27.82 20.11 1.12
C ARG A 188 -26.73 20.98 0.47
N PHE A 189 -25.58 20.39 0.14
CA PHE A 189 -24.54 21.12 -0.58
C PHE A 189 -24.97 21.47 -2.01
N LEU A 190 -25.68 20.59 -2.70
CA LEU A 190 -26.20 20.86 -4.04
C LEU A 190 -27.24 22.00 -4.03
N ASP A 191 -28.11 22.05 -3.02
CA ASP A 191 -29.04 23.16 -2.80
C ASP A 191 -28.26 24.48 -2.62
N LEU A 192 -27.20 24.47 -1.79
CA LEU A 192 -26.33 25.65 -1.58
C LEU A 192 -25.58 26.07 -2.84
N LEU A 193 -25.21 25.12 -3.70
CA LEU A 193 -24.58 25.35 -4.99
C LEU A 193 -25.58 25.75 -6.07
N HIS A 194 -26.89 25.81 -5.75
CA HIS A 194 -27.97 26.15 -6.68
C HIS A 194 -28.02 25.23 -7.91
N VAL A 195 -27.67 23.95 -7.75
CA VAL A 195 -27.77 22.94 -8.82
C VAL A 195 -29.22 22.48 -8.89
N ALA A 196 -29.99 22.96 -9.88
CA ALA A 196 -31.38 22.55 -10.10
C ALA A 196 -31.72 22.58 -11.60
N PRO A 197 -32.64 21.72 -12.09
CA PRO A 197 -33.39 20.70 -11.34
C PRO A 197 -32.57 19.41 -11.08
N ILE A 198 -32.81 18.77 -9.92
CA ILE A 198 -32.25 17.46 -9.57
C ILE A 198 -33.41 16.47 -9.46
N GLU A 199 -33.31 15.37 -10.21
CA GLU A 199 -34.22 14.24 -10.11
C GLU A 199 -33.54 13.11 -9.34
N ILE A 200 -34.23 12.55 -8.34
CA ILE A 200 -33.73 11.40 -7.57
C ILE A 200 -34.46 10.16 -8.06
N LEU A 201 -33.76 9.36 -8.84
CA LEU A 201 -34.22 8.07 -9.35
C LEU A 201 -33.79 6.93 -8.42
N ARG A 202 -34.27 5.71 -8.71
CA ARG A 202 -33.82 4.48 -8.06
C ARG A 202 -33.29 3.50 -9.08
N ASP A 203 -32.15 2.87 -8.79
CA ASP A 203 -31.61 1.79 -9.61
C ASP A 203 -32.33 0.44 -9.36
N ALA A 204 -31.88 -0.62 -10.05
CA ALA A 204 -32.43 -1.96 -9.90
C ALA A 204 -32.27 -2.56 -8.49
N ALA A 205 -31.37 -2.01 -7.67
CA ALA A 205 -31.17 -2.37 -6.27
C ALA A 205 -31.88 -1.39 -5.30
N ALA A 206 -32.78 -0.55 -5.82
CA ALA A 206 -33.50 0.50 -5.11
C ALA A 206 -32.62 1.59 -4.47
N LYS A 207 -31.34 1.69 -4.88
CA LYS A 207 -30.42 2.73 -4.41
C LYS A 207 -30.70 4.07 -5.10
N PRO A 208 -30.54 5.20 -4.38
CA PRO A 208 -30.79 6.52 -4.93
C PRO A 208 -29.75 6.87 -6.00
N VAL A 209 -30.25 7.39 -7.13
CA VAL A 209 -29.46 7.84 -8.27
C VAL A 209 -29.81 9.31 -8.52
N LEU A 210 -28.79 10.16 -8.60
CA LEU A 210 -28.94 11.59 -8.86
C LEU A 210 -28.85 11.84 -10.37
N LEU A 211 -29.86 12.50 -10.94
CA LEU A 211 -29.92 12.90 -12.34
C LEU A 211 -30.11 14.41 -12.46
N SER A 212 -29.27 15.06 -13.28
CA SER A 212 -29.47 16.45 -13.70
C SER A 212 -28.78 16.69 -15.03
N GLN A 213 -29.45 17.36 -15.97
CA GLN A 213 -28.89 17.75 -17.28
C GLN A 213 -28.19 16.61 -18.04
N GLY A 214 -28.74 15.38 -17.97
CA GLY A 214 -28.17 14.20 -18.63
C GLY A 214 -26.95 13.59 -17.92
N PHE A 215 -26.50 14.17 -16.81
CA PHE A 215 -25.46 13.60 -15.95
C PHE A 215 -26.09 12.77 -14.83
N VAL A 216 -25.64 11.52 -14.70
CA VAL A 216 -26.19 10.52 -13.78
C VAL A 216 -25.09 10.00 -12.87
N ILE A 217 -25.31 10.02 -11.56
CA ILE A 217 -24.42 9.35 -10.60
C ILE A 217 -25.19 8.49 -9.61
N SER A 218 -24.58 7.37 -9.25
CA SER A 218 -24.97 6.55 -8.09
C SER A 218 -23.85 6.63 -7.06
N ILE A 219 -24.20 6.83 -5.79
CA ILE A 219 -23.20 6.85 -4.70
C ILE A 219 -22.92 5.40 -4.31
N ALA A 220 -21.80 4.87 -4.80
CA ALA A 220 -21.31 3.56 -4.39
C ALA A 220 -20.95 3.56 -2.90
N ALA A 221 -20.96 2.37 -2.27
CA ALA A 221 -20.59 2.22 -0.87
C ALA A 221 -19.19 2.81 -0.60
N SER A 222 -18.19 2.51 -1.43
CA SER A 222 -16.83 3.05 -1.32
C SER A 222 -16.76 4.59 -1.31
N CYS A 223 -17.75 5.26 -1.90
CA CYS A 223 -17.83 6.71 -1.95
C CYS A 223 -18.51 7.32 -0.71
N ALA A 224 -19.12 6.53 0.17
CA ALA A 224 -19.82 7.00 1.36
C ALA A 224 -18.88 7.56 2.45
N GLY A 225 -17.56 7.42 2.28
CA GLY A 225 -16.55 8.11 3.10
C GLY A 225 -16.06 7.36 4.33
N TYR A 226 -16.48 6.11 4.55
CA TYR A 226 -16.01 5.31 5.68
C TYR A 226 -14.50 5.02 5.63
N GLU A 227 -13.90 4.84 4.43
CA GLU A 227 -12.46 4.58 4.29
C GLU A 227 -11.64 5.78 4.75
N GLY A 228 -12.01 6.98 4.30
CA GLY A 228 -11.36 8.22 4.71
C GLY A 228 -11.49 8.48 6.21
N VAL A 229 -12.69 8.25 6.78
CA VAL A 229 -12.95 8.40 8.22
C VAL A 229 -12.13 7.40 9.04
N ALA A 230 -12.11 6.13 8.63
CA ALA A 230 -11.34 5.08 9.30
C ALA A 230 -9.83 5.37 9.22
N GLY A 231 -9.33 5.77 8.05
CA GLY A 231 -7.94 6.18 7.85
C GLY A 231 -7.56 7.35 8.74
N ALA A 232 -8.41 8.38 8.78
CA ALA A 232 -8.23 9.57 9.61
C ALA A 232 -8.16 9.25 11.10
N ALA A 233 -9.14 8.50 11.61
CA ALA A 233 -9.19 8.08 12.99
C ALA A 233 -7.93 7.28 13.36
N THR A 234 -7.58 6.30 12.53
CA THR A 234 -6.45 5.41 12.77
C THR A 234 -5.15 6.20 12.86
N LEU A 235 -4.88 7.09 11.91
CA LEU A 235 -3.62 7.83 11.86
C LEU A 235 -3.48 8.78 13.07
N ILE A 236 -4.54 9.56 13.37
CA ILE A 236 -4.51 10.50 14.51
C ILE A 236 -4.40 9.75 15.84
N LEU A 237 -5.11 8.65 16.02
CA LEU A 237 -5.06 7.86 17.26
C LEU A 237 -3.71 7.16 17.42
N LEU A 238 -3.11 6.63 16.34
CA LEU A 238 -1.77 6.06 16.38
C LEU A 238 -0.73 7.12 16.73
N TYR A 239 -0.82 8.32 16.14
CA TYR A 239 0.04 9.45 16.49
C TYR A 239 -0.15 9.85 17.96
N ALA A 240 -1.40 10.00 18.41
CA ALA A 240 -1.72 10.33 19.80
C ALA A 240 -1.23 9.25 20.78
N MET A 241 -1.29 7.98 20.40
CA MET A 241 -0.77 6.86 21.18
C MET A 241 0.76 6.87 21.24
N ALA A 242 1.43 7.16 20.13
CA ALA A 242 2.89 7.30 20.09
C ALA A 242 3.36 8.43 21.00
N GLU A 243 2.65 9.55 21.00
CA GLU A 243 2.93 10.74 21.79
C GLU A 243 2.12 10.82 23.10
N ARG A 244 1.59 9.69 23.59
CA ARG A 244 0.67 9.64 24.75
C ARG A 244 1.24 10.19 26.06
N GLN A 245 2.57 10.32 26.14
CA GLN A 245 3.25 10.93 27.30
C GLN A 245 3.24 12.45 27.22
N ARG A 246 3.22 13.01 26.00
CA ARG A 246 3.24 14.46 25.74
C ARG A 246 1.86 15.05 25.54
N LEU A 247 0.89 14.27 25.10
CA LEU A 247 -0.44 14.77 24.76
C LEU A 247 -1.49 14.51 25.84
N HIS A 248 -2.46 15.42 25.96
CA HIS A 248 -3.67 15.19 26.72
C HIS A 248 -4.60 14.23 25.95
N ASN A 249 -4.59 12.94 26.31
CA ASN A 249 -5.35 11.87 25.63
C ASN A 249 -6.81 12.23 25.30
N GLY A 250 -7.55 12.83 26.25
CA GLY A 250 -8.95 13.22 26.02
C GLY A 250 -9.12 14.28 24.93
N ARG A 251 -8.23 15.28 24.89
CA ARG A 251 -8.23 16.33 23.86
C ARG A 251 -7.82 15.76 22.51
N ALA A 252 -6.81 14.88 22.48
CA ALA A 252 -6.39 14.21 21.25
C ALA A 252 -7.47 13.29 20.67
N ALA A 253 -8.22 12.57 21.52
CA ALA A 253 -9.36 11.77 21.09
C ALA A 253 -10.51 12.63 20.54
N LEU A 254 -10.81 13.77 21.18
CA LEU A 254 -11.80 14.71 20.67
C LEU A 254 -11.39 15.29 19.31
N LEU A 255 -10.11 15.60 19.13
CA LEU A 255 -9.59 16.03 17.83
C LEU A 255 -9.72 14.94 16.76
N ALA A 256 -9.47 13.67 17.11
CA ALA A 256 -9.69 12.56 16.20
C ALA A 256 -11.16 12.48 15.76
N LEU A 257 -12.12 12.64 16.69
CA LEU A 257 -13.54 12.68 16.36
C LEU A 257 -13.89 13.89 15.47
N ALA A 258 -13.34 15.07 15.77
CA ALA A 258 -13.54 16.27 14.95
C ALA A 258 -12.98 16.08 13.53
N ALA A 259 -11.80 15.46 13.40
CA ALA A 259 -11.19 15.15 12.12
C ALA A 259 -12.02 14.13 11.32
N CYS A 260 -12.58 13.10 11.97
CA CYS A 260 -13.53 12.19 11.33
C CYS A 260 -14.74 12.95 10.77
N GLY A 261 -15.33 13.85 11.56
CA GLY A 261 -16.43 14.70 11.11
C GLY A 261 -16.03 15.60 9.92
N ALA A 262 -14.84 16.20 9.97
CA ALA A 262 -14.33 17.03 8.89
C ALA A 262 -14.11 16.24 7.58
N VAL A 263 -13.48 15.05 7.66
CA VAL A 263 -13.31 14.17 6.49
C VAL A 263 -14.65 13.76 5.92
N PHE A 264 -15.61 13.42 6.77
CA PHE A 264 -16.95 13.05 6.34
C PHE A 264 -17.69 14.20 5.63
N LEU A 265 -17.61 15.42 6.16
CA LEU A 265 -18.17 16.62 5.52
C LEU A 265 -17.49 16.94 4.19
N ILE A 266 -16.16 16.88 4.13
CA ILE A 266 -15.40 17.07 2.89
C ILE A 266 -15.76 16.01 1.85
N ASN A 267 -16.02 14.77 2.27
CA ASN A 267 -16.48 13.72 1.37
C ASN A 267 -17.86 14.01 0.77
N ALA A 268 -18.82 14.47 1.58
CA ALA A 268 -20.13 14.87 1.07
C ALA A 268 -20.03 16.08 0.12
N LEU A 269 -19.19 17.06 0.45
CA LEU A 269 -18.89 18.20 -0.42
C LEU A 269 -18.24 17.76 -1.74
N ARG A 270 -17.31 16.79 -1.70
CA ARG A 270 -16.68 16.20 -2.89
C ARG A 270 -17.73 15.65 -3.86
N ILE A 271 -18.69 14.87 -3.36
CA ILE A 271 -19.73 14.27 -4.20
C ILE A 271 -20.62 15.38 -4.80
N ALA A 272 -20.98 16.38 -4.01
CA ALA A 272 -21.78 17.51 -4.49
C ALA A 272 -21.04 18.31 -5.59
N LEU A 273 -19.77 18.63 -5.39
CA LEU A 273 -18.95 19.33 -6.38
C LEU A 273 -18.75 18.49 -7.64
N LEU A 274 -18.50 17.19 -7.50
CA LEU A 274 -18.42 16.26 -8.63
C LEU A 274 -19.70 16.30 -9.46
N PHE A 275 -20.86 16.20 -8.80
CA PHE A 275 -22.14 16.23 -9.47
C PHE A 275 -22.39 17.58 -10.16
N ALA A 276 -22.08 18.70 -9.49
CA ALA A 276 -22.22 20.03 -10.05
C ALA A 276 -21.34 20.24 -11.31
N ILE A 277 -20.07 19.79 -11.26
CA ILE A 277 -19.14 19.86 -12.38
C ILE A 277 -19.65 19.00 -13.56
N GLY A 278 -20.09 17.78 -13.27
CA GLY A 278 -20.62 16.87 -14.29
C GLY A 278 -21.90 17.40 -14.95
N ALA A 279 -22.87 17.86 -14.15
CA ALA A 279 -24.10 18.47 -14.64
C ALA A 279 -23.85 19.79 -15.40
N GLY A 280 -22.74 20.48 -15.12
CA GLY A 280 -22.27 21.66 -15.84
C GLY A 280 -21.62 21.37 -17.20
N GLY A 281 -21.62 20.12 -17.66
CA GLY A 281 -21.07 19.71 -18.96
C GLY A 281 -19.63 19.17 -18.92
N TRP A 282 -19.02 19.04 -17.75
CA TRP A 282 -17.64 18.58 -17.58
C TRP A 282 -17.58 17.16 -16.99
N ALA A 283 -18.36 16.24 -17.56
CA ALA A 283 -18.50 14.87 -17.06
C ALA A 283 -17.16 14.11 -16.95
N ASP A 284 -16.29 14.25 -17.96
CA ASP A 284 -14.98 13.60 -17.96
C ASP A 284 -14.07 14.10 -16.82
N LEU A 285 -14.13 15.40 -16.53
CA LEU A 285 -13.38 16.00 -15.43
C LEU A 285 -13.90 15.53 -14.07
N ALA A 286 -15.22 15.44 -13.94
CA ALA A 286 -15.90 14.99 -12.73
C ALA A 286 -15.56 13.53 -12.38
N LEU A 287 -15.61 12.62 -13.37
CA LEU A 287 -15.45 11.18 -13.16
C LEU A 287 -13.99 10.74 -13.03
N ASN A 288 -13.09 11.33 -13.81
CA ASN A 288 -11.68 10.93 -13.82
C ASN A 288 -10.93 11.67 -12.69
N GLY A 289 -10.49 12.90 -12.99
CA GLY A 289 -9.60 13.64 -12.11
C GLY A 289 -10.21 13.99 -10.76
N PHE A 290 -11.42 14.58 -10.75
CA PHE A 290 -11.95 15.18 -9.53
C PHE A 290 -12.31 14.13 -8.46
N HIS A 291 -12.95 13.02 -8.85
CA HIS A 291 -13.50 12.02 -7.91
C HIS A 291 -12.45 11.46 -6.93
N SER A 292 -11.31 11.01 -7.45
CA SER A 292 -10.27 10.37 -6.63
C SER A 292 -9.35 11.40 -5.97
N HIS A 293 -8.89 12.40 -6.72
CA HIS A 293 -7.88 13.34 -6.23
C HIS A 293 -8.40 14.29 -5.15
N PHE A 294 -9.64 14.77 -5.25
CA PHE A 294 -10.20 15.68 -4.24
C PHE A 294 -10.33 14.99 -2.87
N GLY A 295 -10.75 13.73 -2.86
CA GLY A 295 -10.84 12.93 -1.63
C GLY A 295 -9.48 12.78 -0.96
N ALA A 296 -8.44 12.45 -1.75
CA ALA A 296 -7.07 12.31 -1.26
C ALA A 296 -6.52 13.63 -0.70
N VAL A 297 -6.67 14.74 -1.43
CA VAL A 297 -6.23 16.08 -0.99
C VAL A 297 -6.97 16.49 0.29
N GLY A 298 -8.29 16.31 0.34
CA GLY A 298 -9.11 16.60 1.51
C GLY A 298 -8.66 15.82 2.75
N LEU A 299 -8.43 14.50 2.61
CA LEU A 299 -7.92 13.67 3.68
C LEU A 299 -6.54 14.14 4.18
N LEU A 300 -5.60 14.40 3.26
CA LEU A 300 -4.26 14.87 3.60
C LEU A 300 -4.30 16.22 4.33
N LEU A 301 -5.15 17.15 3.91
CA LEU A 301 -5.33 18.45 4.56
C LEU A 301 -5.86 18.31 5.99
N VAL A 302 -6.89 17.47 6.20
CA VAL A 302 -7.41 17.23 7.55
C VAL A 302 -6.36 16.56 8.43
N MET A 303 -5.60 15.60 7.89
CA MET A 303 -4.53 14.93 8.64
C MET A 303 -3.40 15.88 9.01
N ALA A 304 -2.91 16.68 8.06
CA ALA A 304 -1.88 17.68 8.31
C ALA A 304 -2.36 18.72 9.33
N GLY A 305 -3.59 19.21 9.20
CA GLY A 305 -4.22 20.13 10.14
C GLY A 305 -4.37 19.55 11.54
N ALA A 306 -4.79 18.28 11.65
CA ALA A 306 -4.89 17.59 12.94
C ALA A 306 -3.52 17.41 13.60
N VAL A 307 -2.52 16.94 12.85
CA VAL A 307 -1.14 16.79 13.37
C VAL A 307 -0.57 18.14 13.80
N ALA A 308 -0.80 19.21 13.05
CA ALA A 308 -0.38 20.56 13.42
C ALA A 308 -1.12 21.05 14.68
N ALA A 309 -2.43 20.82 14.79
CA ALA A 309 -3.22 21.16 15.98
C ALA A 309 -2.71 20.43 17.24
N LEU A 310 -2.28 19.17 17.12
CA LEU A 310 -1.67 18.43 18.23
C LEU A 310 -0.34 19.05 18.71
N GLN A 311 0.32 19.89 17.92
CA GLN A 311 1.50 20.64 18.36
C GLN A 311 1.16 21.88 19.20
N LEU A 312 -0.12 22.28 19.27
CA LEU A 312 -0.52 23.47 20.02
C LEU A 312 -0.44 23.21 21.53
N PRO A 313 -0.12 24.24 22.34
CA PRO A 313 -0.03 24.12 23.81
C PRO A 313 -1.29 23.55 24.46
N ALA A 314 -2.46 23.80 23.86
CA ALA A 314 -3.73 23.27 24.34
C ALA A 314 -3.80 21.73 24.31
N PHE A 315 -3.02 21.05 23.45
CA PHE A 315 -3.00 19.59 23.37
C PHE A 315 -1.82 18.97 24.11
N GLN A 316 -0.79 19.76 24.43
CA GLN A 316 0.41 19.30 25.13
C GLN A 316 0.23 19.36 26.65
N ARG A 317 0.68 18.32 27.34
CA ARG A 317 0.80 18.32 28.80
C ARG A 317 1.98 19.23 29.16
N SER A 318 1.74 20.24 29.98
CA SER A 318 2.80 21.05 30.60
C SER A 318 3.64 20.20 31.55
N ALA A 319 4.59 19.43 31.00
CA ALA A 319 5.59 18.72 31.77
C ALA A 319 6.99 19.15 31.27
N ALA A 320 7.46 20.24 31.89
CA ALA A 320 8.84 20.73 31.99
C ALA A 320 9.71 20.71 30.71
N PRO A 321 9.88 21.85 30.03
CA PRO A 321 10.90 22.04 28.98
C PRO A 321 12.34 21.73 29.43
N ARG A 322 12.60 21.67 30.74
CA ARG A 322 13.96 21.67 31.33
C ARG A 322 14.54 20.29 31.64
N ALA A 323 13.72 19.27 31.92
CA ALA A 323 14.20 17.89 32.12
C ALA A 323 14.50 17.19 30.78
N MET A 324 13.77 17.56 29.72
CA MET A 324 13.92 16.98 28.38
C MET A 324 15.01 17.66 27.55
N ALA A 325 15.32 18.93 27.81
CA ALA A 325 16.50 19.61 27.25
C ALA A 325 17.81 19.03 27.80
N ALA A 326 17.85 18.63 29.08
CA ALA A 326 18.98 17.93 29.68
C ALA A 326 19.15 16.49 29.13
N ALA A 327 18.05 15.83 28.74
CA ALA A 327 18.07 14.55 28.02
C ALA A 327 18.27 14.69 26.49
N ALA A 328 18.22 15.90 25.94
CA ALA A 328 18.42 16.18 24.52
C ALA A 328 19.89 16.34 24.14
N GLY A 329 20.79 16.49 25.11
CA GLY A 329 22.25 16.54 24.89
C GLY A 329 22.85 15.24 24.34
N ASP A 330 22.07 14.16 24.30
CA ASP A 330 22.52 12.82 23.91
C ASP A 330 21.57 12.14 22.91
N ARG A 331 20.80 12.91 22.12
CA ARG A 331 19.96 12.33 21.05
C ARG A 331 20.88 11.76 19.95
N PRO A 332 20.95 10.44 19.78
CA PRO A 332 21.56 9.87 18.58
C PRO A 332 20.64 10.24 17.42
N ALA A 333 21.19 10.93 16.40
CA ALA A 333 20.59 11.29 15.10
C ALA A 333 19.07 11.01 14.97
N ASP A 334 18.25 12.07 14.95
CA ASP A 334 16.81 11.95 14.68
C ASP A 334 16.61 11.35 13.28
N THR A 335 16.48 10.01 13.22
CA THR A 335 16.41 9.17 12.01
C THR A 335 15.35 9.62 11.01
N LEU A 336 14.31 10.34 11.46
CA LEU A 336 13.30 10.94 10.58
C LEU A 336 13.83 12.20 9.89
N THR A 337 14.50 13.10 10.63
CA THR A 337 15.11 14.33 10.10
C THR A 337 16.14 14.00 9.03
N ASP A 338 16.88 12.90 9.21
CA ASP A 338 17.82 12.39 8.21
C ASP A 338 17.12 11.76 6.99
N ALA A 339 15.90 11.27 7.12
CA ALA A 339 15.13 10.67 6.02
C ALA A 339 14.36 11.71 5.19
N LEU A 340 14.06 12.89 5.75
CA LEU A 340 13.29 13.95 5.10
C LEU A 340 13.84 14.36 3.72
N PRO A 341 15.14 14.66 3.53
CA PRO A 341 15.66 15.09 2.23
C PRO A 341 15.45 14.06 1.12
N THR A 342 15.41 12.77 1.48
CA THR A 342 15.18 11.67 0.53
C THR A 342 13.70 11.39 0.25
N ILE A 343 12.80 11.67 1.19
CA ILE A 343 11.35 11.42 1.05
C ILE A 343 10.63 12.60 0.39
N MET A 344 11.03 13.83 0.72
CA MET A 344 10.34 15.05 0.28
C MET A 344 10.19 15.19 -1.24
N PRO A 345 11.17 14.83 -2.09
CA PRO A 345 11.00 14.93 -3.53
C PRO A 345 9.84 14.09 -4.09
N LEU A 346 9.72 12.83 -3.62
CA LEU A 346 8.57 11.98 -3.99
C LEU A 346 7.27 12.58 -3.45
N ALA A 347 7.24 12.98 -2.17
CA ALA A 347 6.04 13.55 -1.56
C ALA A 347 5.58 14.83 -2.29
N GLY A 348 6.51 15.70 -2.70
CA GLY A 348 6.22 16.90 -3.47
C GLY A 348 5.71 16.60 -4.88
N MET A 349 6.32 15.63 -5.58
CA MET A 349 5.80 15.14 -6.85
C MET A 349 4.38 14.57 -6.69
N THR A 350 4.14 13.70 -5.70
CA THR A 350 2.82 13.11 -5.44
C THR A 350 1.79 14.18 -5.14
N MET A 351 2.11 15.16 -4.29
CA MET A 351 1.20 16.27 -3.98
C MET A 351 0.88 17.10 -5.23
N ALA A 352 1.89 17.44 -6.05
CA ALA A 352 1.67 18.14 -7.31
C ALA A 352 0.79 17.31 -8.26
N GLY A 353 0.99 15.99 -8.31
CA GLY A 353 0.17 15.04 -9.07
C GLY A 353 -1.28 15.01 -8.61
N LEU A 354 -1.53 14.98 -7.29
CA LEU A 354 -2.88 15.04 -6.74
C LEU A 354 -3.58 16.36 -7.08
N LEU A 355 -2.89 17.49 -6.95
CA LEU A 355 -3.47 18.81 -7.23
C LEU A 355 -3.76 19.01 -8.73
N LEU A 356 -2.81 18.65 -9.60
CA LEU A 356 -3.00 18.74 -11.04
C LEU A 356 -3.98 17.69 -11.58
N GLY A 357 -4.06 16.55 -10.89
CA GLY A 357 -5.03 15.50 -11.15
C GLY A 357 -6.48 15.98 -11.01
N LEU A 358 -6.75 16.99 -10.18
CA LEU A 358 -8.09 17.63 -10.11
C LEU A 358 -8.56 18.20 -11.46
N LEU A 359 -7.63 18.47 -12.37
CA LEU A 359 -7.84 19.02 -13.71
C LEU A 359 -7.67 17.97 -14.82
N ALA A 360 -7.36 16.72 -14.47
CA ALA A 360 -7.05 15.68 -15.43
C ALA A 360 -8.33 15.05 -16.01
N GLY A 361 -8.35 14.93 -17.33
CA GLY A 361 -9.33 14.10 -18.06
C GLY A 361 -8.85 12.64 -18.17
N PRO A 362 -9.34 11.89 -19.17
CA PRO A 362 -9.00 10.47 -19.35
C PRO A 362 -7.50 10.23 -19.59
N VAL A 363 -6.84 11.17 -20.27
CA VAL A 363 -5.38 11.19 -20.42
C VAL A 363 -4.80 12.28 -19.55
N ASN A 364 -3.83 11.90 -18.71
CA ASN A 364 -3.09 12.84 -17.89
C ASN A 364 -2.02 13.60 -18.71
N TRP A 365 -2.47 14.55 -19.54
CA TRP A 365 -1.58 15.42 -20.32
C TRP A 365 -0.62 16.23 -19.43
N LEU A 366 -1.01 16.50 -18.18
CA LEU A 366 -0.23 17.26 -17.19
C LEU A 366 0.84 16.42 -16.49
N TYR A 367 0.96 15.12 -16.78
CA TYR A 367 1.94 14.20 -16.19
C TYR A 367 3.38 14.76 -16.07
N PRO A 368 3.93 15.50 -17.05
CA PRO A 368 5.29 16.02 -16.92
C PRO A 368 5.47 17.03 -15.77
N LEU A 369 4.42 17.76 -15.38
CA LEU A 369 4.53 18.83 -14.38
C LEU A 369 4.84 18.30 -12.96
N PRO A 370 4.12 17.29 -12.41
CA PRO A 370 4.50 16.64 -11.15
C PRO A 370 5.93 16.08 -11.17
N VAL A 371 6.34 15.46 -12.28
CA VAL A 371 7.69 14.92 -12.45
C VAL A 371 8.72 16.03 -12.37
N MET A 372 8.48 17.17 -13.02
CA MET A 372 9.35 18.35 -12.94
C MET A 372 9.45 18.92 -11.52
N VAL A 373 8.37 18.91 -10.74
CA VAL A 373 8.41 19.31 -9.32
C VAL A 373 9.35 18.41 -8.53
N GLY A 374 9.20 17.09 -8.65
CA GLY A 374 10.10 16.13 -7.98
C GLY A 374 11.56 16.30 -8.42
N ALA A 375 11.80 16.41 -9.73
CA ALA A 375 13.13 16.63 -10.28
C ALA A 375 13.77 17.95 -9.81
N ALA A 376 13.00 19.04 -9.74
CA ALA A 376 13.48 20.32 -9.24
C ALA A 376 13.85 20.25 -7.74
N MET A 377 13.08 19.50 -6.94
CA MET A 377 13.41 19.26 -5.53
C MET A 377 14.69 18.46 -5.37
N VAL A 378 14.90 17.42 -6.20
CA VAL A 378 16.17 16.67 -6.22
C VAL A 378 17.32 17.58 -6.65
N TRP A 379 17.16 18.36 -7.71
CA TRP A 379 18.20 19.27 -8.21
C TRP A 379 18.62 20.26 -7.14
N ARG A 380 17.66 20.89 -6.46
CA ARG A 380 17.92 21.84 -5.38
C ARG A 380 18.53 21.18 -4.14
N GLY A 381 18.15 19.93 -3.85
CA GLY A 381 18.70 19.11 -2.77
C GLY A 381 19.96 18.34 -3.14
N TRP A 382 20.45 18.42 -4.38
CA TRP A 382 21.47 17.52 -4.89
C TRP A 382 22.78 17.51 -4.07
N PRO A 383 23.29 18.66 -3.58
CA PRO A 383 24.51 18.68 -2.77
C PRO A 383 24.42 17.80 -1.50
N SER A 384 23.25 17.73 -0.86
CA SER A 384 23.05 16.91 0.35
C SER A 384 22.71 15.45 0.04
N LEU A 385 22.15 15.19 -1.14
CA LEU A 385 21.76 13.87 -1.60
C LEU A 385 22.91 13.09 -2.24
N ARG A 386 23.79 13.77 -2.99
CA ARG A 386 24.90 13.15 -3.74
C ARG A 386 25.77 12.19 -2.90
N PRO A 387 26.13 12.48 -1.63
CA PRO A 387 26.93 11.56 -0.82
C PRO A 387 26.26 10.20 -0.54
N ARG A 388 24.94 10.09 -0.71
CA ARG A 388 24.19 8.83 -0.55
C ARG A 388 24.29 7.91 -1.75
N PHE A 389 24.78 8.41 -2.88
CA PHE A 389 24.97 7.65 -4.11
C PHE A 389 26.40 7.15 -4.24
N ALA A 390 26.55 5.94 -4.73
CA ALA A 390 27.83 5.31 -5.04
C ALA A 390 27.84 4.82 -6.50
N THR A 391 28.99 4.39 -7.00
CA THR A 391 29.07 3.78 -8.33
C THR A 391 28.29 2.46 -8.35
N PRO A 392 27.23 2.32 -9.18
CA PRO A 392 26.41 1.12 -9.18
C PRO A 392 27.14 -0.08 -9.81
N ALA A 393 26.78 -1.29 -9.37
CA ALA A 393 27.16 -2.55 -10.01
C ALA A 393 26.20 -2.85 -11.17
N LEU A 394 26.42 -2.16 -12.30
CA LEU A 394 25.50 -2.16 -13.46
C LEU A 394 24.99 -3.56 -13.88
N PRO A 395 25.83 -4.61 -14.03
CA PRO A 395 25.33 -5.91 -14.48
C PRO A 395 24.31 -6.52 -13.51
N ARG A 396 24.57 -6.41 -12.21
CA ARG A 396 23.68 -6.94 -11.16
C ARG A 396 22.39 -6.14 -11.11
N ALA A 397 22.49 -4.81 -11.09
CA ALA A 397 21.32 -3.94 -11.02
C ALA A 397 20.42 -4.13 -12.26
N ALA A 398 21.00 -4.13 -13.46
CA ALA A 398 20.26 -4.35 -14.71
C ALA A 398 19.63 -5.75 -14.77
N ALA A 399 20.33 -6.81 -14.34
CA ALA A 399 19.76 -8.16 -14.28
C ALA A 399 18.58 -8.24 -13.31
N THR A 400 18.67 -7.61 -12.13
CA THR A 400 17.55 -7.52 -11.19
C THR A 400 16.37 -6.77 -11.81
N GLY A 401 16.62 -5.64 -12.48
CA GLY A 401 15.56 -4.87 -13.14
C GLY A 401 14.86 -5.65 -14.26
N ALA A 402 15.63 -6.35 -15.09
CA ALA A 402 15.06 -7.21 -16.13
C ALA A 402 14.21 -8.36 -15.54
N ALA A 403 14.65 -8.97 -14.44
CA ALA A 403 13.88 -10.00 -13.75
C ALA A 403 12.56 -9.44 -13.17
N VAL A 404 12.60 -8.23 -12.58
CA VAL A 404 11.40 -7.55 -12.07
C VAL A 404 10.46 -7.17 -13.20
N TYR A 405 10.96 -6.73 -14.36
CA TYR A 405 10.13 -6.50 -15.56
C TYR A 405 9.38 -7.77 -15.98
N VAL A 406 10.09 -8.90 -16.14
CA VAL A 406 9.47 -10.18 -16.51
C VAL A 406 8.43 -10.61 -15.48
N MET A 407 8.75 -10.47 -14.19
CA MET A 407 7.79 -10.72 -13.11
C MET A 407 6.56 -9.81 -13.24
N TRP A 408 6.74 -8.52 -13.47
CA TRP A 408 5.65 -7.55 -13.56
C TRP A 408 4.67 -7.89 -14.67
N ILE A 409 5.14 -8.05 -15.91
CA ILE A 409 4.27 -8.42 -17.04
C ILE A 409 3.63 -9.80 -16.87
N SER A 410 4.28 -10.68 -16.10
CA SER A 410 3.72 -12.01 -15.78
C SER A 410 2.64 -11.94 -14.71
N LEU A 411 2.66 -10.94 -13.83
CA LEU A 411 1.74 -10.76 -12.70
C LEU A 411 0.58 -9.81 -12.98
N VAL A 412 0.82 -8.75 -13.75
CA VAL A 412 -0.17 -7.70 -14.02
C VAL A 412 -0.77 -7.93 -15.41
N PRO A 413 -2.06 -8.30 -15.52
CA PRO A 413 -2.72 -8.38 -16.81
C PRO A 413 -2.89 -6.98 -17.41
N PRO A 414 -2.80 -6.82 -18.74
CA PRO A 414 -3.03 -5.52 -19.36
C PRO A 414 -4.52 -5.15 -19.29
N ASP A 415 -4.80 -3.88 -19.02
CA ASP A 415 -6.13 -3.29 -19.22
C ASP A 415 -6.23 -2.82 -20.67
N LEU A 416 -6.91 -3.64 -21.47
CA LEU A 416 -7.04 -3.40 -22.91
C LEU A 416 -7.93 -2.20 -23.21
N ASP A 417 -8.96 -1.96 -22.40
CA ASP A 417 -9.91 -0.86 -22.61
C ASP A 417 -9.24 0.48 -22.25
N GLY A 418 -8.56 0.54 -21.09
CA GLY A 418 -7.77 1.71 -20.72
C GLY A 418 -6.64 1.99 -21.71
N SER A 419 -5.97 0.94 -22.21
CA SER A 419 -4.95 1.08 -23.25
C SER A 419 -5.52 1.64 -24.56
N ALA A 420 -6.68 1.15 -24.99
CA ALA A 420 -7.35 1.63 -26.20
C ALA A 420 -7.75 3.10 -26.08
N LEU A 421 -8.25 3.52 -24.90
CA LEU A 421 -8.62 4.91 -24.64
C LEU A 421 -7.42 5.86 -24.75
N ILE A 422 -6.29 5.51 -24.14
CA ILE A 422 -5.05 6.30 -24.23
C ILE A 422 -4.54 6.32 -25.68
N GLY A 423 -4.55 5.17 -26.36
CA GLY A 423 -4.13 5.06 -27.76
C GLY A 423 -4.96 5.95 -28.71
N GLN A 424 -6.29 5.95 -28.53
CA GLN A 424 -7.18 6.81 -29.31
C GLN A 424 -6.92 8.30 -29.05
N ALA A 425 -6.75 8.70 -27.79
CA ALA A 425 -6.46 10.08 -27.43
C ALA A 425 -5.10 10.56 -27.97
N LEU A 426 -4.07 9.69 -27.96
CA LEU A 426 -2.78 9.98 -28.58
C LEU A 426 -2.88 10.10 -30.10
N GLY A 427 -3.67 9.24 -30.74
CA GLY A 427 -3.91 9.28 -32.19
C GLY A 427 -4.73 10.50 -32.65
N ALA A 428 -5.61 11.03 -31.79
CA ALA A 428 -6.39 12.23 -32.06
C ALA A 428 -5.63 13.53 -31.80
N ALA A 429 -4.57 13.50 -30.97
CA ALA A 429 -3.76 14.67 -30.66
C ALA A 429 -2.83 15.04 -31.83
N PRO A 430 -2.43 16.32 -31.98
CA PRO A 430 -1.40 16.71 -32.93
C PRO A 430 -0.12 15.90 -32.71
N ALA A 431 0.46 15.36 -33.78
CA ALA A 431 1.60 14.42 -33.69
C ALA A 431 2.77 14.96 -32.85
N ALA A 432 3.09 16.25 -32.98
CA ALA A 432 4.13 16.89 -32.18
C ALA A 432 3.81 16.86 -30.67
N VAL A 433 2.55 17.10 -30.28
CA VAL A 433 2.11 17.06 -28.89
C VAL A 433 2.19 15.64 -28.34
N ALA A 434 1.69 14.66 -29.10
CA ALA A 434 1.74 13.25 -28.71
C ALA A 434 3.19 12.76 -28.55
N LEU A 435 4.08 13.07 -29.50
CA LEU A 435 5.49 12.67 -29.44
C LEU A 435 6.25 13.33 -28.27
N VAL A 436 6.02 14.62 -28.03
CA VAL A 436 6.62 15.31 -26.88
C VAL A 436 6.11 14.72 -25.57
N TRP A 437 4.81 14.47 -25.47
CA TRP A 437 4.22 13.86 -24.28
C TRP A 437 4.76 12.45 -24.05
N LEU A 438 4.84 11.59 -25.08
CA LEU A 438 5.41 10.25 -25.00
C LEU A 438 6.88 10.27 -24.58
N GLY A 439 7.67 11.20 -25.13
CA GLY A 439 9.08 11.38 -24.76
C GLY A 439 9.23 11.77 -23.28
N LEU A 440 8.47 12.78 -22.83
CA LEU A 440 8.48 13.21 -21.43
C LEU A 440 7.93 12.13 -20.48
N ARG A 441 6.90 11.39 -20.90
CA ARG A 441 6.33 10.25 -20.16
C ARG A 441 7.35 9.14 -19.99
N THR A 442 8.10 8.84 -21.04
CA THR A 442 9.16 7.82 -21.04
C THR A 442 10.32 8.24 -20.12
N VAL A 443 10.82 9.47 -20.24
CA VAL A 443 11.89 9.99 -19.37
C VAL A 443 11.45 10.05 -17.92
N GLY A 444 10.22 10.52 -17.67
CA GLY A 444 9.64 10.55 -16.33
C GLY A 444 9.55 9.15 -15.71
N ALA A 445 9.02 8.18 -16.46
CA ALA A 445 8.84 6.81 -15.99
C ALA A 445 10.16 6.05 -15.80
N ALA A 446 11.10 6.18 -16.73
CA ALA A 446 12.33 5.40 -16.73
C ALA A 446 13.46 6.00 -15.88
N ILE A 447 13.42 7.31 -15.59
CA ILE A 447 14.51 8.00 -14.89
C ILE A 447 14.02 8.68 -13.62
N ALA A 448 13.08 9.63 -13.75
CA ALA A 448 12.72 10.49 -12.64
C ALA A 448 11.97 9.72 -11.53
N ILE A 449 10.96 8.93 -11.90
CA ILE A 449 10.17 8.14 -10.93
C ILE A 449 11.06 7.14 -10.17
N PRO A 450 11.86 6.27 -10.82
CA PRO A 450 12.78 5.36 -10.14
C PRO A 450 13.72 6.07 -9.17
N LEU A 451 14.27 7.23 -9.57
CA LEU A 451 15.11 8.02 -8.69
C LEU A 451 14.37 8.49 -7.44
N LEU A 452 13.19 9.09 -7.61
CA LEU A 452 12.38 9.64 -6.51
C LEU A 452 11.89 8.55 -5.56
N GLU A 453 11.38 7.45 -6.11
CA GLU A 453 10.84 6.36 -5.32
C GLU A 453 11.93 5.61 -4.55
N GLU A 454 13.05 5.28 -5.18
CA GLU A 454 14.15 4.62 -4.48
C GLU A 454 14.80 5.53 -3.45
N MET A 455 14.91 6.84 -3.71
CA MET A 455 15.32 7.79 -2.69
C MET A 455 14.39 7.74 -1.48
N ALA A 456 13.08 7.85 -1.67
CA ALA A 456 12.12 7.86 -0.58
C ALA A 456 12.14 6.54 0.21
N PHE A 457 12.06 5.41 -0.48
CA PHE A 457 11.92 4.10 0.16
C PHE A 457 13.24 3.53 0.66
N ARG A 458 14.28 3.49 -0.18
CA ARG A 458 15.56 2.83 0.13
C ARG A 458 16.55 3.79 0.76
N GLY A 459 16.48 5.08 0.41
CA GLY A 459 17.28 6.13 1.02
C GLY A 459 16.71 6.73 2.31
N GLY A 460 15.39 6.61 2.54
CA GLY A 460 14.69 7.21 3.67
C GLY A 460 13.96 6.21 4.58
N ILE A 461 12.83 5.65 4.11
CA ILE A 461 11.91 4.83 4.90
C ILE A 461 12.59 3.57 5.45
N GLN A 462 13.26 2.79 4.60
CA GLN A 462 13.91 1.54 5.00
C GLN A 462 15.02 1.77 6.05
N PRO A 463 15.97 2.72 5.88
CA PRO A 463 16.93 3.05 6.93
C PRO A 463 16.28 3.54 8.23
N ALA A 464 15.23 4.37 8.15
CA ALA A 464 14.52 4.86 9.34
C ALA A 464 13.85 3.71 10.12
N LEU A 465 13.19 2.79 9.41
CA LEU A 465 12.62 1.57 9.99
C LEU A 465 13.70 0.66 10.59
N ALA A 466 14.83 0.50 9.91
CA ALA A 466 15.94 -0.33 10.39
C ALA A 466 16.51 0.24 11.70
N ALA A 467 16.68 1.56 11.78
CA ALA A 467 17.16 2.23 12.98
C ALA A 467 16.14 2.16 14.12
N TRP A 468 14.84 2.32 13.84
CA TRP A 468 13.79 2.11 14.83
C TRP A 468 13.81 0.67 15.37
N LEU A 469 13.87 -0.33 14.50
CA LEU A 469 13.93 -1.74 14.88
C LEU A 469 15.19 -2.08 15.70
N ALA A 470 16.33 -1.45 15.37
CA ALA A 470 17.56 -1.61 16.14
C ALA A 470 17.38 -1.15 17.60
N ARG A 471 16.71 0.00 17.83
CA ARG A 471 16.37 0.48 19.18
C ARG A 471 15.45 -0.48 19.95
N GLN A 472 14.60 -1.23 19.23
CA GLN A 472 13.73 -2.24 19.81
C GLN A 472 14.42 -3.60 20.03
N ASN A 473 15.75 -3.67 19.93
CA ASN A 473 16.54 -4.90 20.05
C ASN A 473 16.10 -6.00 19.07
N ALA A 474 15.69 -5.63 17.84
CA ALA A 474 15.33 -6.60 16.78
C ALA A 474 16.54 -7.44 16.28
N GLY A 475 17.74 -7.15 16.76
CA GLY A 475 18.96 -7.91 16.46
C GLY A 475 19.29 -7.92 14.97
N ARG A 476 19.91 -9.01 14.50
CA ARG A 476 20.39 -9.16 13.12
C ARG A 476 19.28 -9.22 12.06
N LEU A 477 18.01 -9.40 12.46
CA LEU A 477 16.87 -9.43 11.55
C LEU A 477 16.28 -8.04 11.26
N GLY A 478 16.61 -7.03 12.07
CA GLY A 478 16.07 -5.68 11.94
C GLY A 478 16.12 -5.09 10.52
N PRO A 479 17.27 -5.12 9.82
CA PRO A 479 17.37 -4.60 8.45
C PRO A 479 16.50 -5.33 7.43
N TRP A 480 16.35 -6.65 7.58
CA TRP A 480 15.51 -7.46 6.69
C TRP A 480 14.02 -7.18 6.91
N ILE A 481 13.60 -7.04 8.17
CA ILE A 481 12.23 -6.65 8.51
C ILE A 481 11.95 -5.23 7.99
N ALA A 482 12.90 -4.30 8.13
CA ALA A 482 12.76 -2.95 7.58
C ALA A 482 12.60 -2.95 6.06
N ALA A 483 13.40 -3.76 5.34
CA ALA A 483 13.28 -3.91 3.90
C ALA A 483 11.91 -4.49 3.50
N ALA A 484 11.41 -5.48 4.24
CA ALA A 484 10.10 -6.06 3.98
C ALA A 484 8.94 -5.08 4.24
N LEU A 485 9.00 -4.32 5.34
CA LEU A 485 7.99 -3.31 5.65
C LEU A 485 8.02 -2.14 4.65
N ALA A 486 9.20 -1.69 4.24
CA ALA A 486 9.34 -0.67 3.20
C ALA A 486 8.82 -1.18 1.84
N ALA A 487 9.09 -2.44 1.50
CA ALA A 487 8.57 -3.05 0.28
C ALA A 487 7.05 -3.22 0.29
N LEU A 488 6.46 -3.58 1.42
CA LEU A 488 5.00 -3.60 1.57
C LEU A 488 4.41 -2.20 1.37
N GLY A 489 4.99 -1.19 2.01
CA GLY A 489 4.57 0.21 1.81
C GLY A 489 4.70 0.65 0.35
N PHE A 490 5.77 0.23 -0.34
CA PHE A 490 5.98 0.49 -1.75
C PHE A 490 4.91 -0.19 -2.61
N GLY A 491 4.60 -1.46 -2.34
CA GLY A 491 3.55 -2.18 -3.05
C GLY A 491 2.17 -1.57 -2.89
N LEU A 492 1.80 -1.15 -1.68
CA LEU A 492 0.52 -0.49 -1.40
C LEU A 492 0.33 0.86 -2.13
N LEU A 493 1.38 1.44 -2.70
CA LEU A 493 1.28 2.63 -3.57
C LEU A 493 0.97 2.29 -5.03
N HIS A 494 1.10 1.04 -5.44
CA HIS A 494 0.91 0.60 -6.82
C HIS A 494 -0.48 0.00 -7.02
N GLN A 495 -0.97 0.02 -8.27
CA GLN A 495 -2.26 -0.57 -8.64
C GLN A 495 -2.33 -2.07 -8.31
N ASP A 496 -1.23 -2.78 -8.52
CA ASP A 496 -1.06 -4.18 -8.12
C ASP A 496 -0.13 -4.25 -6.91
N ALA A 497 -0.73 -4.43 -5.72
CA ALA A 497 -0.01 -4.37 -4.46
C ALA A 497 1.04 -5.48 -4.33
N VAL A 498 0.79 -6.65 -4.92
CA VAL A 498 1.71 -7.80 -4.90
C VAL A 498 2.88 -7.59 -5.83
N ALA A 499 2.65 -7.26 -7.09
CA ALA A 499 3.73 -6.99 -8.05
C ALA A 499 4.61 -5.84 -7.53
N GLY A 500 3.98 -4.78 -7.02
CA GLY A 500 4.64 -3.68 -6.34
C GLY A 500 5.47 -4.14 -5.15
N THR A 501 4.93 -4.97 -4.25
CA THR A 501 5.68 -5.45 -3.08
C THR A 501 6.85 -6.34 -3.47
N LEU A 502 6.71 -7.21 -4.46
CA LEU A 502 7.79 -8.09 -4.93
C LEU A 502 8.92 -7.29 -5.59
N ALA A 503 8.60 -6.30 -6.43
CA ALA A 503 9.56 -5.33 -6.95
C ALA A 503 10.23 -4.56 -5.79
N GLY A 504 9.40 -4.12 -4.85
CA GLY A 504 9.73 -3.57 -3.54
C GLY A 504 10.89 -4.29 -2.87
N LEU A 505 10.70 -5.59 -2.67
CA LEU A 505 11.64 -6.45 -2.00
C LEU A 505 12.91 -6.69 -2.82
N ALA A 506 12.79 -6.83 -4.15
CA ALA A 506 13.94 -7.04 -5.03
C ALA A 506 14.92 -5.85 -4.97
N TYR A 507 14.41 -4.61 -5.08
CA TYR A 507 15.24 -3.42 -4.95
C TYR A 507 15.72 -3.21 -3.51
N GLY A 508 14.89 -3.50 -2.51
CA GLY A 508 15.27 -3.45 -1.09
C GLY A 508 16.39 -4.43 -0.73
N ALA A 509 16.43 -5.61 -1.36
CA ALA A 509 17.48 -6.60 -1.13
C ALA A 509 18.85 -6.12 -1.65
N LEU A 510 18.89 -5.33 -2.73
CA LEU A 510 20.12 -4.72 -3.23
C LEU A 510 20.74 -3.77 -2.21
N THR A 511 19.92 -3.15 -1.35
CA THR A 511 20.40 -2.15 -0.38
C THR A 511 20.93 -2.75 0.91
N LEU A 512 20.63 -4.02 1.18
CA LEU A 512 21.12 -4.75 2.36
C LEU A 512 22.60 -5.15 2.27
N LYS A 513 23.28 -4.87 1.13
CA LYS A 513 24.69 -5.21 0.88
C LYS A 513 25.49 -4.06 0.23
N GLY A 514 25.66 -2.94 0.93
CA GLY A 514 26.50 -1.81 0.49
C GLY A 514 26.04 -1.16 -0.83
N ARG A 515 26.66 -0.04 -1.24
CA ARG A 515 26.37 0.78 -2.48
C ARG A 515 24.87 0.98 -2.83
N GLY A 516 23.99 0.81 -1.85
CA GLY A 516 22.67 0.18 -2.06
C GLY A 516 21.67 0.98 -2.86
N LEU A 517 21.62 2.29 -2.61
CA LEU A 517 20.65 3.18 -3.24
C LEU A 517 20.85 3.24 -4.76
N SER A 518 22.09 3.33 -5.23
CA SER A 518 22.41 3.45 -6.65
C SER A 518 22.05 2.19 -7.44
N ASP A 519 22.28 1.01 -6.87
CA ASP A 519 21.88 -0.26 -7.49
C ASP A 519 20.36 -0.41 -7.56
N ALA A 520 19.65 0.00 -6.50
CA ALA A 520 18.19 0.00 -6.50
C ALA A 520 17.61 0.94 -7.57
N VAL A 521 18.15 2.17 -7.66
CA VAL A 521 17.75 3.14 -8.70
C VAL A 521 17.98 2.58 -10.09
N VAL A 522 19.15 1.99 -10.37
CA VAL A 522 19.45 1.43 -11.69
C VAL A 522 18.56 0.22 -12.00
N ALA A 523 18.32 -0.67 -11.03
CA ALA A 523 17.45 -1.82 -11.21
C ALA A 523 16.02 -1.36 -11.56
N HIS A 524 15.47 -0.42 -10.80
CA HIS A 524 14.14 0.10 -11.04
C HIS A 524 14.06 0.90 -12.35
N ALA A 525 15.05 1.73 -12.66
CA ALA A 525 15.15 2.41 -13.95
C ALA A 525 15.19 1.43 -15.13
N THR A 526 15.89 0.31 -14.98
CA THR A 526 15.92 -0.77 -15.98
C THR A 526 14.54 -1.40 -16.15
N THR A 527 13.84 -1.73 -15.07
CA THR A 527 12.46 -2.23 -15.10
C THR A 527 11.56 -1.29 -15.88
N ASN A 528 11.57 0.00 -15.56
CA ASN A 528 10.67 0.98 -16.16
C ASN A 528 11.06 1.33 -17.59
N ALA A 529 12.34 1.30 -17.94
CA ALA A 529 12.78 1.44 -19.33
C ALA A 529 12.28 0.28 -20.19
N LEU A 530 12.32 -0.95 -19.67
CA LEU A 530 11.77 -2.12 -20.35
C LEU A 530 10.23 -2.07 -20.46
N LEU A 531 9.53 -1.63 -19.40
CA LEU A 531 8.08 -1.38 -19.46
C LEU A 531 7.75 -0.28 -20.47
N ALA A 532 8.48 0.82 -20.51
CA ALA A 532 8.26 1.88 -21.49
C ALA A 532 8.49 1.38 -22.93
N ALA A 533 9.54 0.60 -23.16
CA ALA A 533 9.77 -0.05 -24.45
C ALA A 533 8.62 -1.01 -24.81
N HIS A 534 8.17 -1.83 -23.85
CA HIS A 534 7.04 -2.73 -24.02
C HIS A 534 5.80 -1.96 -24.46
N VAL A 535 5.40 -0.93 -23.70
CA VAL A 535 4.21 -0.11 -23.97
C VAL A 535 4.27 0.54 -25.35
N LEU A 536 5.42 1.11 -25.71
CA LEU A 536 5.61 1.77 -27.01
C LEU A 536 5.54 0.78 -28.19
N VAL A 537 5.95 -0.48 -27.98
CA VAL A 537 5.92 -1.52 -29.02
C VAL A 537 4.55 -2.19 -29.12
N THR A 538 3.89 -2.47 -27.99
CA THR A 538 2.65 -3.25 -27.95
C THR A 538 1.38 -2.40 -27.93
N GLY A 539 1.49 -1.11 -27.63
CA GLY A 539 0.34 -0.23 -27.42
C GLY A 539 -0.43 -0.50 -26.12
N GLN A 540 0.11 -1.34 -25.22
CA GLN A 540 -0.52 -1.68 -23.93
C GLN A 540 -0.25 -0.60 -22.87
N TYR A 541 -0.78 0.61 -23.11
CA TYR A 541 -0.57 1.79 -22.27
C TYR A 541 -1.00 1.63 -20.81
N SER A 542 -1.80 0.63 -20.46
CA SER A 542 -2.17 0.33 -19.07
C SER A 542 -0.99 -0.05 -18.16
N TYR A 543 0.17 -0.43 -18.71
CA TYR A 543 1.38 -0.69 -17.91
C TYR A 543 2.13 0.56 -17.47
N TRP A 544 1.68 1.74 -17.91
CA TRP A 544 2.20 3.04 -17.49
C TRP A 544 1.30 3.65 -16.43
#